data_AF-A0AAY4BZ94-F1
#
_entry.id   AF-A0AAY4BZ94-F1
#
_cell.length_a   1.000
_cell.length_b   1.000
_cell.length_c   1.000
_cell.angle_alpha   90.00
_cell.angle_beta   90.00
_cell.angle_gamma   90.00
#
_symmetry.space_group_name_H-M   'P 1'
#
loop_
_entity.id
_entity.type
_entity.pdbx_description
1 polymer ?
#
loop_
_entity_poly.entity_id
_entity_poly.type
_entity_poly.pdbx_seq_one_letter_code
_entity_poly.pdbx_strand_id
1 'polypeptide(L)' 'MLRTPTLAGLLQAISDKYNLPSEKICRIYKRCKKGILVNMDDVMVKHYTNEDTFQIDFTEQGGLLTLTLTEI' A
#
# COMPACT_ATOMS: atom_id res chain seq x y z
N MET A 1 -8.96 -1.90 10.78
CA MET A 1 -7.56 -2.39 10.92
C MET A 1 -7.36 -3.61 10.03
N LEU A 2 -6.15 -3.83 9.50
CA LEU A 2 -5.86 -4.99 8.63
C LEU A 2 -6.09 -6.30 9.40
N ARG A 3 -6.78 -7.26 8.77
CA ARG A 3 -6.99 -8.60 9.36
C ARG A 3 -5.68 -9.37 9.52
N THR A 4 -4.77 -9.17 8.56
CA THR A 4 -3.45 -9.78 8.55
C THR A 4 -2.42 -8.69 8.23
N PRO A 5 -1.57 -8.28 9.18
CA PRO A 5 -0.59 -7.20 8.98
C PRO A 5 0.62 -7.71 8.18
N THR A 6 0.38 -7.99 6.91
CA THR A 6 1.35 -8.45 5.91
C THR A 6 1.11 -7.69 4.61
N LEU A 7 2.10 -7.61 3.73
CA LEU A 7 1.98 -7.07 2.37
C LEU A 7 0.81 -7.71 1.63
N ALA A 8 0.69 -9.04 1.71
CA ALA A 8 -0.41 -9.78 1.08
C ALA A 8 -1.77 -9.36 1.67
N GLY A 9 -1.86 -9.24 2.99
CA GLY A 9 -3.09 -8.77 3.66
C GLY A 9 -3.44 -7.32 3.32
N LEU A 10 -2.46 -6.43 3.20
CA LEU A 10 -2.63 -5.06 2.76
C LEU A 10 -3.13 -5.01 1.30
N LEU A 11 -2.51 -5.78 0.42
CA LEU A 11 -2.88 -5.87 -0.99
C LEU A 11 -4.30 -6.40 -1.16
N GLN A 12 -4.68 -7.43 -0.39
CA GLN A 12 -6.04 -7.96 -0.39
C GLN A 12 -7.05 -6.92 0.12
N ALA A 13 -6.73 -6.19 1.18
CA ALA A 13 -7.61 -5.16 1.73
C ALA A 13 -7.82 -3.99 0.76
N ILE A 14 -6.77 -3.58 0.04
CA ILE A 14 -6.87 -2.53 -1.00
C ILE A 14 -7.65 -3.05 -2.20
N SER A 15 -7.34 -4.26 -2.66
CA SER A 15 -8.04 -4.93 -3.77
C SER A 15 -9.54 -5.03 -3.51
N ASP A 16 -9.94 -5.47 -2.31
CA ASP A 16 -11.34 -5.57 -1.89
C ASP A 16 -12.02 -4.19 -1.79
N LYS A 17 -11.36 -3.22 -1.15
CA LYS A 17 -11.91 -1.87 -0.95
C LYS A 17 -12.15 -1.11 -2.25
N TYR A 18 -11.26 -1.26 -3.24
CA TYR A 18 -11.30 -0.50 -4.50
C TYR A 18 -11.70 -1.36 -5.70
N ASN A 19 -12.07 -2.63 -5.50
CA ASN A 19 -12.38 -3.60 -6.57
C ASN A 19 -11.27 -3.68 -7.63
N LEU A 20 -10.02 -3.69 -7.18
CA LEU A 20 -8.84 -3.73 -8.06
C LEU A 20 -8.33 -5.17 -8.18
N PRO A 21 -7.91 -5.62 -9.38
CA PRO A 21 -7.28 -6.92 -9.55
C PRO A 21 -5.92 -6.94 -8.84
N SER A 22 -5.82 -7.79 -7.81
CA SER A 22 -4.62 -7.97 -6.98
C SER A 22 -3.39 -8.34 -7.80
N GLU A 23 -3.58 -9.12 -8.88
CA GLU A 23 -2.56 -9.50 -9.85
C GLU A 23 -1.90 -8.31 -10.58
N LYS A 24 -2.61 -7.17 -10.72
CA LYS A 24 -2.04 -5.98 -11.33
C LYS A 24 -1.21 -5.16 -10.36
N ILE A 25 -1.40 -5.33 -9.04
CA ILE A 25 -0.66 -4.57 -8.03
C ILE A 25 0.73 -5.19 -7.89
N CYS A 26 1.73 -4.59 -8.52
CA CYS A 26 3.09 -5.13 -8.51
C CYS A 26 4.00 -4.47 -7.47
N ARG A 27 3.70 -3.23 -7.07
CA ARG A 27 4.58 -2.42 -6.21
C ARG A 27 3.77 -1.60 -5.23
N ILE A 28 4.20 -1.60 -3.97
CA ILE A 28 3.60 -0.81 -2.90
C ILE A 28 4.70 -0.02 -2.22
N TYR A 29 4.58 1.29 -2.23
CA TYR A 29 5.54 2.21 -1.63
C TYR A 29 4.93 2.95 -0.45
N LYS A 30 5.75 3.26 0.55
CA LYS A 30 5.51 4.28 1.56
C LYS A 30 6.15 5.59 1.10
N ARG A 31 5.43 6.70 1.21
CA ARG A 31 6.00 8.05 1.13
C ARG A 31 5.97 8.69 2.52
N CYS A 32 7.15 8.98 3.07
CA CYS A 32 7.26 9.70 4.33
C CYS A 32 7.07 11.21 4.13
N LYS A 33 6.83 11.98 5.21
CA LYS A 33 6.69 13.45 5.18
C LYS A 33 7.86 14.20 4.52
N LYS A 34 9.05 13.58 4.47
CA LYS A 34 10.23 14.10 3.76
C LYS A 34 10.22 13.85 2.24
N GLY A 35 9.16 13.25 1.68
CA GLY A 35 9.03 12.91 0.26
C GLY A 35 9.75 11.64 -0.17
N ILE A 36 10.41 10.93 0.75
CA ILE A 36 11.17 9.71 0.45
C ILE A 36 10.21 8.55 0.18
N LEU A 37 10.41 7.86 -0.95
CA LEU A 37 9.72 6.63 -1.30
C LEU A 37 10.51 5.42 -0.82
N VAL A 38 9.83 4.52 -0.12
CA VAL A 38 10.40 3.28 0.42
C VAL A 38 9.52 2.11 0.00
N ASN A 39 10.11 1.03 -0.51
CA ASN A 39 9.36 -0.17 -0.87
C ASN A 39 8.83 -0.83 0.41
N MET A 40 7.54 -1.15 0.44
CA MET A 40 6.93 -1.78 1.61
C MET A 40 7.37 -3.24 1.75
N ASP A 41 7.53 -3.67 3.00
CA ASP A 41 7.72 -5.06 3.40
C ASP A 41 6.79 -5.44 4.57
N ASP A 42 6.72 -6.73 4.91
CA ASP A 42 5.85 -7.24 5.97
C ASP A 42 6.13 -6.62 7.36
N VAL A 43 7.38 -6.28 7.66
CA VAL A 43 7.74 -5.62 8.93
C VAL A 43 7.20 -4.20 8.96
N MET A 44 7.29 -3.47 7.84
CA MET A 44 6.70 -2.14 7.72
C MET A 44 5.18 -2.19 7.89
N VAL A 45 4.49 -3.12 7.23
CA VAL A 45 3.02 -3.25 7.35
C VAL A 45 2.56 -3.48 8.80
N LYS A 46 3.34 -4.22 9.60
CA LYS A 46 3.08 -4.40 11.04
C LYS A 46 3.21 -3.12 11.85
N HIS A 47 4.16 -2.26 11.51
CA HIS A 47 4.29 -0.95 12.17
C HIS A 47 3.19 0.02 11.70
N TYR A 48 2.67 -0.19 10.49
CA TYR A 48 1.61 0.59 9.88
C TYR A 48 0.21 0.37 10.43
N THR A 49 -0.04 -0.70 11.20
CA THR A 49 -1.36 -0.91 11.82
C THR A 49 -1.75 0.17 12.82
N ASN A 50 -0.80 1.05 13.18
CA ASN A 50 -0.95 2.11 14.17
C ASN A 50 -1.10 3.53 13.57
N GLU A 51 -1.12 3.70 12.23
CA GLU A 51 -1.33 5.02 11.63
C GLU A 51 -2.81 5.30 11.34
N ASP A 52 -3.31 6.46 11.79
CA ASP A 52 -4.74 6.83 11.80
C ASP A 52 -5.33 7.09 10.41
N THR A 53 -4.57 7.62 9.44
CA THR A 53 -5.05 7.89 8.07
C THR A 53 -3.88 8.06 7.10
N PHE A 54 -3.98 7.49 5.89
CA PHE A 54 -3.01 7.66 4.81
C PHE A 54 -3.72 7.97 3.49
N GLN A 55 -3.06 8.77 2.66
CA GLN A 55 -3.50 8.98 1.28
C GLN A 55 -2.90 7.88 0.39
N ILE A 56 -3.73 7.20 -0.40
CA ILE A 56 -3.28 6.21 -1.38
C ILE A 56 -3.30 6.83 -2.76
N ASP A 57 -2.15 6.81 -3.44
CA ASP A 57 -2.02 7.18 -4.84
C ASP A 57 -1.87 5.93 -5.71
N PHE A 58 -2.53 5.93 -6.88
CA PHE A 58 -2.58 4.83 -7.81
C PHE A 58 -1.96 5.27 -9.15
N THR A 59 -0.85 4.65 -9.53
CA THR A 59 -0.18 4.91 -10.81
C THR A 59 -0.16 3.64 -11.65
N GLU A 60 -0.74 3.68 -12.84
CA GLU A 60 -0.69 2.57 -13.81
C GLU A 60 0.44 2.80 -14.82
N GLN A 61 1.29 1.79 -15.04
CA GLN A 61 2.30 1.78 -16.10
C GLN A 61 2.32 0.42 -16.77
N GLY A 62 2.01 0.38 -18.08
CA GLY A 62 2.02 -0.86 -18.86
C GLY A 62 1.04 -1.92 -18.37
N GLY A 63 -0.12 -1.52 -17.82
CA GLY A 63 -1.12 -2.42 -17.25
C GLY A 63 -0.79 -2.93 -15.84
N LEU A 64 0.35 -2.51 -15.26
CA LEU A 64 0.71 -2.79 -13.88
C LEU A 64 0.41 -1.59 -13.00
N LEU A 65 -0.11 -1.84 -11.81
CA LEU A 65 -0.51 -0.86 -10.82
C LEU A 65 0.56 -0.73 -9.74
N THR A 66 0.99 0.50 -9.51
CA THR A 66 1.87 0.89 -8.41
C THR A 66 1.08 1.72 -7.41
N LEU A 67 1.18 1.35 -6.13
CA LEU A 67 0.51 2.02 -5.03
C LEU A 67 1.53 2.83 -4.23
N THR A 68 1.18 4.05 -3.86
CA THR A 68 1.96 4.86 -2.91
C THR A 68 1.10 5.29 -1.75
N LEU A 69 1.43 4.84 -0.54
CA LEU A 69 0.79 5.24 0.71
C LEU A 69 1.56 6.42 1.29
N THR A 70 0.92 7.57 1.40
CA THR A 70 1.52 8.81 1.92
C THR A 70 0.97 9.12 3.31
N GLU A 71 1.89 9.31 4.25
CA GLU A 71 1.58 9.82 5.60
C GLU A 71 1.16 11.30 5.50
N ILE A 72 0.03 11.64 6.12
CA ILE A 72 -0.47 13.02 6.26
C ILE A 72 -0.15 13.59 7.65
#